data_AF-A0A2E3ES94-F1
#
_entry.id   AF-A0A2E3ES94-F1
#
_cell.length_a   1.000
_cell.length_b   1.000
_cell.length_c   1.000
_cell.angle_alpha   90.00
_cell.angle_beta   90.00
_cell.angle_gamma   90.00
#
_symmetry.space_group_name_H-M   'P 1'
#
loop_
_entity.id
_entity.type
_entity.pdbx_description
1 polymer ?
#
loop_
_entity_poly.entity_id
_entity_poly.type
_entity_poly.pdbx_seq_one_letter_code
_entity_poly.pdbx_strand_id
1 'polypeptide(L)'
;MVEDDDADVLAFLEGQPPNATFSDMATACLDHFGPDRAWSADRIARVWHRRFPRTLGPKSKIHGNPAVKAFLDDRLGRFSLNQIARACRRHFGDKAPSVTSIHKYWVERRRAITSTLPASDPPD
;
A
#
# COMPACT_ATOMS: atom_id res chain seq x y z
N MET A 1 -16.60 22.15 -3.51
CA MET A 1 -15.66 23.17 -3.04
C MET A 1 -14.70 22.46 -2.12
N VAL A 2 -13.43 22.35 -2.51
CA VAL A 2 -12.37 22.19 -1.50
C VAL A 2 -12.19 23.60 -1.00
N GLU A 3 -12.50 23.84 0.26
CA GLU A 3 -12.39 25.16 0.89
C GLU A 3 -10.95 25.65 0.71
N ASP A 4 -10.75 26.93 0.38
CA ASP A 4 -9.43 27.52 0.08
C ASP A 4 -8.37 27.17 1.15
N ASP A 5 -8.84 27.01 2.40
CA ASP A 5 -8.05 26.61 3.56
C ASP A 5 -7.43 25.22 3.46
N ASP A 6 -8.09 24.26 2.82
CA ASP A 6 -7.55 22.91 2.62
C ASP A 6 -6.42 22.89 1.58
N ALA A 7 -6.45 23.83 0.63
CA ALA A 7 -5.41 23.96 -0.39
C ALA A 7 -4.14 24.57 0.19
N ASP A 8 -4.27 25.54 1.10
CA ASP A 8 -3.13 26.20 1.76
C ASP A 8 -2.41 25.24 2.72
N VAL A 9 -3.17 24.49 3.53
CA VAL A 9 -2.61 23.44 4.40
C VAL A 9 -1.89 22.38 3.57
N LEU A 10 -2.46 21.97 2.43
CA LEU A 10 -1.82 21.00 1.56
C LEU A 10 -0.50 21.54 0.97
N ALA A 11 -0.49 22.79 0.49
CA ALA A 11 0.71 23.41 -0.05
C ALA A 11 1.84 23.51 0.99
N PHE A 12 1.49 23.84 2.24
CA PHE A 12 2.43 23.82 3.36
C PHE A 12 2.98 22.41 3.62
N LEU A 13 2.12 21.38 3.58
CA LEU A 13 2.53 20.00 3.79
C LEU A 13 3.42 19.47 2.64
N GLU A 14 3.15 19.87 1.39
CA GLU A 14 3.99 19.54 0.22
C GLU A 14 5.42 20.14 0.33
N GLY A 15 5.60 21.20 1.11
CA GLY A 15 6.90 21.80 1.42
C GLY A 15 7.67 21.15 2.57
N GLN A 16 7.08 20.17 3.26
CA GLN A 16 7.73 19.49 4.39
C GLN A 16 8.89 18.58 3.92
N PRO A 17 9.92 18.37 4.76
CA PRO A 17 11.07 17.58 4.36
C PRO A 17 10.67 16.13 4.05
N PRO A 18 11.33 15.46 3.08
CA PRO A 18 10.89 14.17 2.54
C PRO A 18 10.94 13.01 3.55
N ASN A 19 11.59 13.22 4.70
CA ASN A 19 11.69 12.29 5.82
C ASN A 19 10.78 12.65 7.01
N ALA A 20 9.99 13.72 6.93
CA ALA A 20 9.00 14.05 7.95
C ALA A 20 7.97 12.93 8.07
N THR A 21 7.61 12.60 9.31
CA THR A 21 6.52 11.67 9.58
C THR A 21 5.19 12.40 9.56
N PHE A 22 4.07 11.69 9.37
CA PHE A 22 2.76 12.35 9.40
C PHE A 22 2.44 13.02 10.75
N SER A 23 3.01 12.52 11.86
CA SER A 23 2.89 13.15 13.18
C SER A 23 3.69 14.45 13.29
N ASP A 24 4.88 14.47 12.68
CA ASP A 24 5.72 15.65 12.58
C ASP A 24 5.03 16.74 11.73
N MET A 25 4.50 16.33 10.57
CA MET A 25 3.71 17.18 9.69
C MET A 25 2.45 17.74 10.38
N ALA A 26 1.75 16.93 11.18
CA ALA A 26 0.59 17.39 11.95
C ALA A 26 0.97 18.41 13.03
N THR A 27 2.14 18.25 13.65
CA THR A 27 2.66 19.18 14.65
C THR A 27 3.06 20.50 14.00
N ALA A 28 3.75 20.46 12.86
CA ALA A 28 4.08 21.65 12.07
C ALA A 28 2.82 22.35 11.54
N CYS A 29 1.81 21.60 11.14
CA CYS A 29 0.52 22.14 10.71
C CYS A 29 -0.22 22.82 11.87
N LEU A 30 -0.16 22.25 13.08
CA LEU A 30 -0.71 22.85 14.30
C LEU A 30 0.00 24.15 14.69
N ASP A 31 1.32 24.17 14.59
CA ASP A 31 2.13 25.35 14.88
C ASP A 31 1.86 26.49 13.87
N HIS A 32 1.72 26.16 12.58
CA HIS A 32 1.57 27.15 11.52
C HIS A 32 0.14 27.69 11.37
N PHE A 33 -0.88 26.82 11.44
CA PHE A 33 -2.28 27.18 11.15
C PHE A 33 -3.15 27.30 12.41
N GLY A 34 -2.66 26.84 13.56
CA GLY A 34 -3.43 26.80 14.79
C GLY A 34 -4.49 25.69 14.83
N PRO A 35 -5.08 25.43 16.00
CA PRO A 35 -5.93 24.26 16.26
C PRO A 35 -7.24 24.22 15.46
N ASP A 36 -7.69 25.36 14.94
CA ASP A 36 -8.93 25.48 14.15
C ASP A 36 -8.78 24.92 12.73
N ARG A 37 -7.57 25.05 12.16
CA ARG A 37 -7.27 24.74 10.75
C ARG A 37 -6.25 23.62 10.57
N ALA A 38 -5.57 23.22 11.65
CA ALA A 38 -4.58 22.18 11.61
C ALA A 38 -5.16 20.80 11.25
N TRP A 39 -4.49 20.10 10.35
CA TRP A 39 -4.86 18.73 10.04
C TRP A 39 -4.20 17.74 10.99
N SER A 40 -4.99 16.80 11.51
CA SER A 40 -4.46 15.66 12.25
C SER A 40 -3.64 14.74 11.34
N ALA A 41 -2.68 14.02 11.91
CA ALA A 41 -1.82 13.07 11.18
C ALA A 41 -2.61 12.07 10.33
N ASP A 42 -3.77 11.61 10.81
CA ASP A 42 -4.66 10.70 10.07
C ASP A 42 -5.29 11.37 8.83
N ARG A 43 -5.75 12.62 8.95
CA ARG A 43 -6.29 13.40 7.82
C ARG A 43 -5.21 13.64 6.78
N ILE A 44 -4.02 14.04 7.22
CA ILE A 44 -2.83 14.21 6.37
C ILE A 44 -2.55 12.90 5.63
N ALA A 45 -2.42 11.78 6.35
CA ALA A 45 -2.14 10.48 5.75
C ALA A 45 -3.19 10.07 4.70
N ARG A 46 -4.48 10.27 4.98
CA ARG A 46 -5.57 9.96 4.03
C ARG A 46 -5.48 10.79 2.76
N VAL A 47 -5.30 12.11 2.88
CA VAL A 47 -5.19 13.01 1.72
C VAL A 47 -3.90 12.73 0.95
N TRP A 48 -2.79 12.55 1.65
CA TRP A 48 -1.49 12.23 1.07
C TRP A 48 -1.53 10.91 0.30
N HIS A 49 -2.14 9.86 0.85
CA HIS A 49 -2.32 8.58 0.14
C HIS A 49 -3.28 8.66 -1.03
N ARG A 50 -4.27 9.56 -1.00
CA ARG A 50 -5.19 9.76 -2.13
C ARG A 50 -4.54 10.54 -3.26
N ARG A 51 -3.72 11.54 -2.94
CA ARG A 51 -3.10 12.47 -3.89
C ARG A 51 -1.76 11.94 -4.44
N PHE A 52 -0.98 11.33 -3.57
CA PHE A 52 0.19 10.52 -3.90
C PHE A 52 -0.17 9.07 -3.58
N PRO A 53 -1.01 8.43 -4.41
CA PRO A 53 -1.16 6.99 -4.30
C PRO A 53 0.24 6.44 -4.38
N ARG A 54 0.66 5.73 -3.31
CA ARG A 54 1.90 4.97 -3.34
C ARG A 54 1.79 4.12 -4.60
N THR A 55 2.44 4.54 -5.66
CA THR A 55 2.81 3.65 -6.74
C THR A 55 3.58 2.58 -6.01
N LEU A 56 2.99 1.39 -5.96
CA LEU A 56 3.43 0.25 -5.19
C LEU A 56 4.81 -0.19 -5.71
N GLY A 57 5.86 0.58 -5.41
CA GLY A 57 7.11 0.53 -6.15
C GLY A 57 6.91 0.57 -7.68
N PRO A 58 7.96 0.25 -8.45
CA PRO A 58 7.73 -0.30 -9.78
C PRO A 58 6.72 -1.44 -9.66
N LYS A 59 5.67 -1.47 -10.51
CA LYS A 59 4.71 -2.59 -10.60
C LYS A 59 5.48 -3.87 -10.33
N SER A 60 5.23 -4.53 -9.19
CA SER A 60 5.98 -5.74 -8.83
C SER A 60 6.05 -6.63 -10.07
N LYS A 61 7.22 -7.23 -10.38
CA LYS A 61 7.40 -8.11 -11.55
C LYS A 61 6.25 -9.13 -11.70
N ILE A 62 5.59 -9.45 -10.58
CA ILE A 62 4.34 -10.22 -10.45
C ILE A 62 3.14 -9.58 -11.19
N HIS A 63 2.82 -8.31 -10.95
CA HIS A 63 1.69 -7.61 -11.61
C HIS A 63 1.98 -7.30 -13.08
N GLY A 64 3.26 -7.14 -13.44
CA GLY A 64 3.68 -6.94 -14.82
C GLY A 64 3.79 -8.22 -15.65
N ASN A 65 3.65 -9.41 -15.04
CA ASN A 65 3.81 -10.69 -15.74
C ASN A 65 2.70 -11.69 -15.35
N PRO A 66 1.67 -11.87 -16.21
CA PRO A 66 0.55 -12.74 -15.90
C PRO A 66 0.97 -14.21 -15.72
N ALA A 67 2.06 -14.66 -16.36
CA ALA A 67 2.58 -16.02 -16.18
C ALA A 67 3.15 -16.22 -14.76
N VAL A 68 3.88 -15.23 -14.24
CA VAL A 68 4.36 -15.26 -12.85
C VAL A 68 3.18 -15.26 -11.88
N LYS A 69 2.16 -14.43 -12.15
CA LYS A 69 0.95 -14.38 -11.33
C LYS A 69 0.23 -15.73 -11.26
N ALA A 70 -0.02 -16.38 -12.40
CA ALA A 70 -0.66 -17.70 -12.45
C ALA A 70 0.18 -18.78 -11.75
N PHE A 71 1.51 -18.74 -11.94
CA PHE A 71 2.44 -19.66 -11.30
C PHE A 71 2.46 -19.53 -9.77
N LEU A 72 2.31 -18.30 -9.26
CA LEU A 72 2.17 -18.03 -7.83
C LEU A 72 0.80 -18.48 -7.31
N ASP A 73 -0.30 -18.13 -7.97
CA ASP A 73 -1.67 -18.46 -7.51
C ASP A 73 -1.87 -19.98 -7.38
N ASP A 74 -1.32 -20.80 -8.28
CA ASP A 74 -1.34 -22.27 -8.23
C ASP A 74 -0.59 -22.88 -7.03
N ARG A 75 0.47 -22.20 -6.55
CA ARG A 75 1.41 -22.72 -5.54
C ARG A 75 1.25 -22.09 -4.16
N LEU A 76 0.60 -20.92 -4.08
CA LEU A 76 0.31 -20.24 -2.83
C LEU A 76 -0.63 -21.11 -1.99
N GLY A 77 -0.24 -21.38 -0.74
CA GLY A 77 -0.98 -22.24 0.18
C GLY A 77 -0.57 -23.72 0.17
N ARG A 78 0.18 -24.18 -0.84
CA ARG A 78 0.73 -25.55 -0.90
C ARG A 78 2.22 -25.62 -0.61
N PHE A 79 2.94 -24.53 -0.86
CA PHE A 79 4.39 -24.45 -0.70
C PHE A 79 4.78 -23.27 0.19
N SER A 80 5.91 -23.40 0.88
CA SER A 80 6.51 -22.30 1.64
C SER A 80 7.02 -21.22 0.70
N LEU A 81 7.01 -19.95 1.12
CA LEU A 81 7.44 -18.80 0.30
C LEU A 81 8.85 -18.98 -0.31
N ASN A 82 9.77 -19.59 0.44
CA ASN A 82 11.12 -19.93 -0.04
C ASN A 82 11.12 -20.97 -1.16
N GLN A 83 10.24 -21.98 -1.08
CA GLN A 83 10.10 -22.98 -2.14
C GLN A 83 9.51 -22.36 -3.40
N ILE A 84 8.51 -21.48 -3.24
CA ILE A 84 7.90 -20.74 -4.36
C ILE A 84 8.95 -19.83 -5.02
N ALA A 85 9.76 -19.10 -4.26
CA ALA A 85 10.82 -18.27 -4.80
C ALA A 85 11.89 -19.07 -5.57
N ARG A 86 12.32 -20.23 -5.04
CA ARG A 86 13.25 -21.13 -5.74
C ARG A 86 12.63 -21.67 -7.04
N ALA A 87 11.35 -22.04 -7.02
CA ALA A 87 10.64 -22.50 -8.20
C ALA A 87 10.49 -21.38 -9.25
N CYS A 88 10.14 -20.16 -8.82
CA CYS A 88 10.08 -18.99 -9.69
C CYS A 88 11.44 -18.68 -10.31
N ARG A 89 12.54 -18.76 -9.56
CA ARG A 89 13.89 -18.52 -10.09
C ARG A 89 14.32 -19.59 -11.10
N ARG A 90 13.92 -20.85 -10.89
CA ARG A 90 14.16 -21.93 -11.84
C ARG A 90 13.36 -21.76 -13.14
N HIS A 91 12.14 -21.23 -13.06
CA HIS A 91 11.24 -21.14 -14.20
C HIS A 91 11.34 -19.81 -14.97
N PHE A 92 11.58 -18.69 -14.27
CA PHE A 92 11.58 -17.34 -14.83
C PHE A 92 12.97 -16.65 -14.78
N GLY A 93 13.98 -17.28 -14.18
CA GLY A 93 15.33 -16.73 -14.08
C GLY A 93 15.35 -15.35 -13.43
N ASP A 94 15.87 -14.35 -14.13
CA ASP A 94 16.01 -12.97 -13.67
C ASP A 94 14.67 -12.21 -13.56
N LYS A 95 13.62 -12.74 -14.22
CA LYS A 95 12.25 -12.21 -14.12
C LYS A 95 11.53 -12.70 -12.85
N ALA A 96 12.17 -13.57 -12.05
CA ALA A 96 11.60 -14.07 -10.82
C ALA A 96 11.43 -12.95 -9.78
N PRO A 97 10.26 -12.88 -9.13
CA PRO A 97 10.05 -11.97 -8.01
C PRO A 97 10.83 -12.42 -6.78
N SER A 98 11.26 -11.45 -5.96
CA SER A 98 11.89 -11.73 -4.67
C SER A 98 10.88 -12.30 -3.66
N VAL A 99 11.38 -13.03 -2.66
CA VAL A 99 10.57 -13.60 -1.57
C VAL A 99 9.66 -12.54 -0.92
N THR A 100 10.19 -11.34 -0.67
CA THR A 100 9.44 -10.22 -0.11
C THR A 100 8.28 -9.78 -0.99
N SER A 101 8.46 -9.75 -2.32
CA SER A 101 7.39 -9.41 -3.26
C SER A 101 6.32 -10.49 -3.31
N ILE A 102 6.72 -11.77 -3.25
CA ILE A 102 5.79 -12.90 -3.19
C ILE A 102 4.96 -12.84 -1.89
N HIS A 103 5.60 -12.51 -0.76
CA HIS A 103 4.92 -12.37 0.52
C HIS A 103 3.89 -11.23 0.50
N LYS A 104 4.26 -10.04 -0.02
CA LYS A 104 3.34 -8.91 -0.18
C LYS A 104 2.14 -9.29 -1.05
N TYR A 105 2.40 -9.90 -2.21
CA TYR A 105 1.36 -10.38 -3.11
C TYR A 105 0.41 -11.39 -2.44
N TRP A 106 0.93 -12.30 -1.63
CA TRP A 106 0.11 -13.26 -0.88
C TRP A 106 -0.78 -12.59 0.17
N VAL A 107 -0.25 -11.63 0.92
CA VAL A 107 -1.04 -10.86 1.91
C VAL A 107 -2.15 -10.07 1.23
N GLU A 108 -1.86 -9.40 0.11
CA GLU A 108 -2.85 -8.68 -0.69
C GLU A 108 -3.93 -9.63 -1.24
N ARG A 109 -3.52 -10.77 -1.80
CA ARG A 109 -4.45 -11.78 -2.33
C ARG A 109 -5.34 -12.36 -1.23
N ARG A 110 -4.78 -12.65 -0.05
CA ARG A 110 -5.54 -13.16 1.09
C ARG A 110 -6.55 -12.14 1.61
N ARG A 111 -6.17 -10.86 1.69
CA ARG A 111 -7.10 -9.77 2.01
C ARG A 111 -8.23 -9.67 0.99
N ALA A 112 -7.91 -9.76 -0.30
CA ALA A 112 -8.92 -9.76 -1.35
C ALA A 112 -9.88 -10.95 -1.23
N ILE A 113 -9.37 -12.18 -1.02
CA ILE A 113 -10.21 -13.38 -0.84
C ILE A 113 -11.11 -13.24 0.39
N THR A 114 -10.56 -12.83 1.53
CA THR A 114 -11.33 -12.61 2.76
C THR A 114 -12.38 -11.51 2.59
N SER A 115 -12.08 -10.46 1.84
CA SER A 115 -13.02 -9.38 1.54
C SER A 115 -14.09 -9.76 0.51
N THR A 116 -13.95 -10.88 -0.20
CA THR A 116 -14.93 -11.36 -1.19
C THR A 116 -15.86 -12.44 -0.61
N LEU A 117 -15.64 -12.89 0.63
CA LEU A 117 -16.59 -13.76 1.33
C LEU A 117 -17.73 -12.88 1.88
N PRO A 118 -19.00 -13.08 1.47
CA PRO A 118 -20.10 -12.48 2.20
C PRO A 118 -20.04 -13.00 3.64
N ALA A 119 -20.25 -12.11 4.62
CA ALA A 119 -20.38 -12.51 6.01
C ALA A 119 -21.38 -13.66 6.07
N SER A 120 -20.89 -14.86 6.42
CA SER A 120 -21.77 -15.98 6.74
C SER A 120 -22.58 -15.56 7.95
N ASP A 121 -23.85 -15.29 7.69
CA ASP A 121 -24.91 -15.15 8.67
C ASP A 121 -24.87 -16.37 9.61
N PRO A 122 -24.76 -16.19 10.94
CA PRO A 122 -24.83 -17.31 11.87
C PRO A 122 -26.25 -17.88 11.86
N PRO A 123 -26.43 -19.22 11.85
CA PRO A 123 -27.75 -19.80 11.96
C PRO A 123 -28.33 -19.52 13.37
N ASP A 124 -29.62 -19.18 13.35
CA ASP A 124 -30.54 -18.88 14.46
C ASP A 124 -30.35 -19.75 15.72
#